data_AF-A0A6N9TEL6-F1
#
_entry.id   AF-A0A6N9TEL6-F1
#
_cell.length_a   1.000
_cell.length_b   1.000
_cell.length_c   1.000
_cell.angle_alpha   90.00
_cell.angle_beta   90.00
_cell.angle_gamma   90.00
#
_symmetry.space_group_name_H-M   'P 1'
#
loop_
_entity.id
_entity.type
_entity.pdbx_description
1 polymer ?
#
loop_
_entity_poly.entity_id
_entity_poly.type
_entity_poly.pdbx_seq_one_letter_code
_entity_poly.pdbx_strand_id
1 'polypeptide(L)'
;MAKPYFDAHVFSLTDAEAEVAEFKTILDTNADLAERKQVLENFDKWPNLCAMMGQYNSRLGIGDLIKREFRVIPHFRTDLTVRRAGTDNICLIEFEGASDRHIFENSDRGVDTWARPFEKGFSQVVDWTWALDHYRKTGDYVDAFGSERPNIVGVLVIGRSTSLSTTVRKDRWEWRRNKVKADSFTLTLVTFDELYQDFETWIGLRKMDRAVP
;
A
#
# COMPACT_ATOMS: atom_id res chain seq x y z
N MET A 1 2.27 21.97 21.59
CA MET A 1 3.23 20.97 21.08
C MET A 1 2.52 20.18 20.01
N ALA A 2 3.11 20.03 18.82
CA ALA A 2 2.55 19.14 17.79
C ALA A 2 2.47 17.72 18.36
N LYS A 3 1.34 17.04 18.19
CA LYS A 3 1.22 15.65 18.59
C LYS A 3 2.13 14.82 17.66
N PRO A 4 3.04 13.99 18.18
CA PRO A 4 3.79 13.09 17.33
C PRO A 4 2.82 12.02 16.81
N TYR A 5 2.37 12.19 15.57
CA TYR A 5 1.48 11.24 14.91
C TYR A 5 2.23 10.00 14.41
N PHE A 6 3.52 10.13 14.11
CA PHE A 6 4.35 9.13 13.44
C PHE A 6 5.50 8.66 14.33
N ASP A 7 5.83 7.38 14.17
CA ASP A 7 6.98 6.74 14.79
C ASP A 7 8.17 6.88 13.84
N ALA A 8 9.31 7.37 14.36
CA ALA A 8 10.53 7.53 13.57
C ALA A 8 11.18 6.16 13.31
N HIS A 9 11.64 5.94 12.08
CA HIS A 9 12.29 4.71 11.66
C HIS A 9 13.60 4.99 10.92
N VAL A 10 14.62 4.19 11.20
CA VAL A 10 15.91 4.24 10.49
C VAL A 10 16.01 2.99 9.62
N PHE A 11 16.00 3.19 8.31
CA PHE A 11 16.04 2.09 7.35
C PHE A 11 17.36 1.31 7.40
N SER A 12 17.27 -0.02 7.43
CA SER A 12 18.38 -0.97 7.39
C SER A 12 18.22 -1.90 6.20
N LEU A 13 19.17 -1.87 5.26
CA LEU A 13 19.13 -2.75 4.08
C LEU A 13 19.25 -4.22 4.46
N THR A 14 20.08 -4.53 5.45
CA THR A 14 20.30 -5.91 5.91
C THR A 14 19.04 -6.48 6.57
N ASP A 15 18.36 -5.68 7.39
CA ASP A 15 17.10 -6.14 8.01
C ASP A 15 15.99 -6.23 6.96
N ALA A 16 15.93 -5.29 6.01
CA ALA A 16 15.00 -5.36 4.88
C ALA A 16 15.16 -6.66 4.08
N GLU A 17 16.39 -7.13 3.85
CA GLU A 17 16.64 -8.42 3.18
C GLU A 17 16.04 -9.61 3.95
N ALA A 18 16.22 -9.62 5.28
CA ALA A 18 15.65 -10.65 6.13
C ALA A 18 14.10 -10.59 6.11
N GLU A 19 13.53 -9.39 6.23
CA GLU A 19 12.08 -9.19 6.17
C GLU A 19 11.49 -9.62 4.80
N VAL A 20 12.17 -9.33 3.67
CA VAL A 20 11.74 -9.81 2.34
C VAL A 20 11.77 -11.33 2.26
N ALA A 21 12.78 -11.99 2.83
CA ALA A 21 12.87 -13.45 2.84
C ALA A 21 11.74 -14.09 3.68
N GLU A 22 11.38 -13.49 4.81
CA GLU A 22 10.23 -13.90 5.61
C GLU A 22 8.92 -13.68 4.86
N PHE A 23 8.77 -12.52 4.20
CA PHE A 23 7.59 -12.23 3.39
C PHE A 23 7.44 -13.25 2.26
N LYS A 24 8.51 -13.58 1.56
CA LYS A 24 8.53 -14.65 0.56
C LYS A 24 8.04 -15.97 1.13
N THR A 25 8.58 -16.36 2.29
CA THR A 25 8.23 -17.62 2.94
C THR A 25 6.74 -17.69 3.26
N ILE A 26 6.14 -16.58 3.71
CA ILE A 26 4.70 -16.51 3.97
C ILE A 26 3.90 -16.67 2.68
N LEU A 27 4.31 -16.00 1.60
CA LEU A 27 3.63 -16.09 0.30
C LEU A 27 3.73 -17.47 -0.35
N ASP A 28 4.86 -18.17 -0.17
CA ASP A 28 5.10 -19.52 -0.69
C ASP A 28 4.35 -20.59 0.11
N THR A 29 4.24 -20.43 1.43
CA THR A 29 3.65 -21.43 2.33
C THR A 29 2.14 -21.27 2.53
N ASN A 30 1.58 -20.09 2.22
CA ASN A 30 0.15 -19.80 2.42
C ASN A 30 -0.49 -19.37 1.10
N ALA A 31 -1.18 -20.32 0.46
CA ALA A 31 -1.93 -20.04 -0.77
C ALA A 31 -3.20 -19.18 -0.53
N ASP A 32 -3.71 -19.14 0.70
CA ASP A 32 -4.92 -18.42 1.06
C ASP A 32 -4.72 -17.67 2.39
N LEU A 33 -4.20 -16.45 2.33
CA LEU A 33 -4.16 -15.53 3.46
C LEU A 33 -5.45 -14.69 3.44
N ALA A 34 -6.59 -15.38 3.57
CA ALA A 34 -7.91 -14.76 3.42
C ALA A 34 -8.17 -13.68 4.48
N GLU A 35 -7.59 -13.84 5.67
CA GLU A 35 -7.74 -12.88 6.74
C GLU A 35 -6.67 -11.79 6.62
N ARG A 36 -7.10 -10.58 6.26
CA ARG A 36 -6.28 -9.34 6.30
C ARG A 36 -5.40 -9.27 7.55
N LYS A 37 -5.93 -9.68 8.71
CA LYS A 37 -5.21 -9.69 9.99
C LYS A 37 -3.92 -10.52 9.97
N GLN A 38 -3.93 -11.68 9.32
CA GLN A 38 -2.75 -12.55 9.22
C GLN A 38 -1.62 -11.87 8.46
N VAL A 39 -1.96 -11.06 7.45
CA VAL A 39 -0.97 -10.30 6.69
C VAL A 39 -0.50 -9.08 7.48
N LEU A 40 -1.44 -8.31 8.05
CA LEU A 40 -1.13 -7.11 8.83
C LEU A 40 -0.26 -7.38 10.06
N GLU A 41 -0.50 -8.48 10.77
CA GLU A 41 0.29 -8.88 11.95
C GLU A 41 1.78 -9.13 11.62
N ASN A 42 2.12 -9.37 10.34
CA ASN A 42 3.51 -9.49 9.92
C ASN A 42 4.12 -8.14 9.53
N PHE A 43 3.35 -7.25 8.90
CA PHE A 43 3.76 -5.84 8.75
C PHE A 43 3.95 -5.16 10.10
N ASP A 44 3.45 -5.76 11.20
CA ASP A 44 3.80 -5.33 12.54
C ASP A 44 5.29 -5.50 12.90
N LYS A 45 5.94 -6.48 12.28
CA LYS A 45 7.31 -6.93 12.56
C LYS A 45 8.30 -6.53 11.48
N TRP A 46 7.82 -5.97 10.36
CA TRP A 46 8.63 -5.62 9.19
C TRP A 46 8.69 -4.10 8.95
N PRO A 47 9.32 -3.32 9.86
CA PRO A 47 9.36 -1.87 9.73
C PRO A 47 10.13 -1.41 8.49
N ASN A 48 11.10 -2.18 7.98
CA ASN A 48 11.82 -1.81 6.76
C ASN A 48 10.96 -2.03 5.51
N LEU A 49 10.15 -3.10 5.45
CA LEU A 49 9.15 -3.25 4.38
C LEU A 49 8.08 -2.16 4.45
N CYS A 50 7.62 -1.81 5.66
CA CYS A 50 6.74 -0.64 5.84
C CYS A 50 7.39 0.63 5.27
N ALA A 51 8.64 0.92 5.60
CA ALA A 51 9.36 2.07 5.07
C ALA A 51 9.50 2.05 3.54
N MET A 52 9.68 0.85 2.95
CA MET A 52 9.79 0.65 1.49
C MET A 52 8.49 0.93 0.74
N MET A 53 7.31 0.83 1.38
CA MET A 53 6.04 1.21 0.76
C MET A 53 6.03 2.68 0.30
N GLY A 54 6.86 3.53 0.89
CA GLY A 54 7.01 4.92 0.44
C GLY A 54 7.41 5.06 -1.03
N GLN A 55 8.00 4.03 -1.65
CA GLN A 55 8.47 4.07 -3.04
C GLN A 55 7.35 4.22 -4.07
N TYR A 56 6.12 3.81 -3.73
CA TYR A 56 4.95 4.07 -4.59
C TYR A 56 4.69 5.58 -4.75
N ASN A 57 5.17 6.40 -3.81
CA ASN A 57 5.30 7.83 -4.00
C ASN A 57 6.74 8.16 -4.43
N SER A 58 6.95 8.43 -5.72
CA SER A 58 8.27 8.74 -6.29
C SER A 58 8.96 9.98 -5.69
N ARG A 59 8.20 10.87 -5.02
CA ARG A 59 8.76 12.04 -4.30
C ARG A 59 9.14 11.72 -2.85
N LEU A 60 8.65 10.60 -2.30
CA LEU A 60 8.92 10.15 -0.95
C LEU A 60 10.18 9.26 -0.92
N GLY A 61 10.16 8.17 -1.69
CA GLY A 61 11.22 7.15 -1.65
C GLY A 61 11.08 6.24 -0.43
N ILE A 62 12.17 6.01 0.31
CA ILE A 62 12.09 5.29 1.59
C ILE A 62 11.59 6.26 2.67
N GLY A 63 10.56 5.85 3.41
CA GLY A 63 10.05 6.62 4.54
C GLY A 63 10.87 6.46 5.82
N ASP A 64 10.87 7.50 6.63
CA ASP A 64 11.50 7.56 7.96
C ASP A 64 10.49 7.90 9.07
N LEU A 65 9.22 8.10 8.70
CA LEU A 65 8.09 8.31 9.59
C LEU A 65 6.98 7.33 9.22
N ILE A 66 6.66 6.43 10.14
CA ILE A 66 5.71 5.34 9.92
C ILE A 66 4.56 5.48 10.92
N LYS A 67 3.32 5.27 10.46
CA LYS A 67 2.18 5.15 11.35
C LYS A 67 1.23 4.07 10.90
N ARG A 68 0.92 3.14 11.80
CA ARG A 68 -0.15 2.16 11.61
C ARG A 68 -1.47 2.72 12.11
N GLU A 69 -2.56 2.27 11.50
CA GLU A 69 -3.91 2.68 11.85
C GLU A 69 -4.08 4.21 11.89
N PHE A 70 -3.39 4.92 10.99
CA PHE A 70 -3.42 6.38 10.95
C PHE A 70 -4.82 6.87 10.62
N ARG A 71 -5.36 7.75 11.47
CA ARG A 71 -6.71 8.30 11.29
C ARG A 71 -6.68 9.40 10.24
N VAL A 72 -7.30 9.13 9.10
CA VAL A 72 -7.65 10.13 8.10
C VAL A 72 -8.96 10.78 8.55
N ILE A 73 -8.88 12.05 8.93
CA ILE A 73 -9.88 12.72 9.76
C ILE A 73 -11.25 12.77 9.06
N PRO A 74 -12.37 12.71 9.82
CA PRO A 74 -12.52 12.17 11.18
C PRO A 74 -12.96 10.70 11.16
N HIS A 75 -13.26 10.14 9.99
CA HIS A 75 -13.99 8.87 9.86
C HIS A 75 -13.18 7.71 9.32
N PHE A 76 -12.00 7.97 8.76
CA PHE A 76 -11.25 6.97 8.01
C PHE A 76 -9.96 6.60 8.73
N ARG A 77 -9.46 5.42 8.39
CA ARG A 77 -8.23 4.87 8.94
C ARG A 77 -7.52 4.13 7.81
N THR A 78 -6.23 4.40 7.66
CA THR A 78 -5.36 3.58 6.80
C THR A 78 -4.77 2.46 7.62
N ASP A 79 -4.51 1.31 7.03
CA ASP A 79 -3.68 0.30 7.70
C ASP A 79 -2.28 0.81 8.01
N LEU A 80 -1.65 1.46 7.03
CA LEU A 80 -0.30 1.97 7.12
C LEU A 80 -0.21 3.32 6.41
N THR A 81 0.47 4.26 7.03
CA THR A 81 0.88 5.53 6.42
C THR A 81 2.38 5.68 6.57
N VAL A 82 3.02 6.06 5.48
CA VAL A 82 4.47 6.29 5.40
C VAL A 82 4.71 7.71 4.93
N ARG A 83 5.65 8.39 5.58
CA ARG A 83 6.05 9.77 5.26
C ARG A 83 7.57 9.89 5.30
N ARG A 84 8.08 10.93 4.64
CA ARG A 84 9.43 11.42 4.83
C ARG A 84 9.48 12.72 5.62
N ALA A 85 10.28 12.74 6.68
CA ALA A 85 10.51 13.88 7.54
C ALA A 85 10.98 15.10 6.73
N GLY A 86 10.48 16.28 7.08
CA GLY A 86 10.79 17.54 6.38
C GLY A 86 10.15 17.67 4.98
N THR A 87 9.28 16.74 4.57
CA THR A 87 8.54 16.82 3.31
C THR A 87 7.05 16.64 3.52
N ASP A 88 6.25 17.04 2.55
CA ASP A 88 4.80 16.77 2.52
C ASP A 88 4.46 15.58 1.60
N ASN A 89 5.41 14.67 1.40
CA ASN A 89 5.22 13.48 0.57
C ASN A 89 4.78 12.30 1.46
N ILE A 90 3.64 11.72 1.12
CA ILE A 90 2.94 10.73 1.95
C ILE A 90 2.45 9.59 1.08
N CYS A 91 2.53 8.37 1.61
CA CYS A 91 1.90 7.19 1.05
C CYS A 91 0.89 6.64 2.05
N LEU A 92 -0.36 6.49 1.63
CA LEU A 92 -1.45 5.86 2.40
C LEU A 92 -1.65 4.45 1.84
N ILE A 93 -1.73 3.45 2.71
CA ILE A 93 -1.80 2.05 2.31
C ILE A 93 -3.01 1.40 2.98
N GLU A 94 -3.82 0.72 2.17
CA GLU A 94 -4.84 -0.22 2.60
C GLU A 94 -4.41 -1.64 2.19
N PHE A 95 -4.49 -2.58 3.12
CA PHE A 95 -4.32 -3.99 2.84
C PHE A 95 -5.67 -4.70 2.88
N GLU A 96 -5.90 -5.57 1.91
CA GLU A 96 -6.96 -6.58 1.95
C GLU A 96 -6.33 -7.98 2.00
N GLY A 97 -7.14 -9.05 1.97
CA GLY A 97 -6.61 -10.41 2.03
C GLY A 97 -5.79 -10.82 0.79
N ALA A 98 -4.88 -11.77 0.97
CA ALA A 98 -4.00 -12.29 -0.08
C ALA A 98 -4.49 -13.67 -0.54
N SER A 99 -5.50 -13.71 -1.41
CA SER A 99 -5.93 -14.96 -2.06
C SER A 99 -6.53 -14.76 -3.44
N ASP A 100 -6.76 -15.88 -4.13
CA ASP A 100 -7.29 -15.91 -5.51
C ASP A 100 -8.71 -15.35 -5.66
N ARG A 101 -9.41 -15.16 -4.53
CA ARG A 101 -10.80 -14.69 -4.48
C ARG A 101 -10.93 -13.22 -4.10
N HIS A 102 -9.82 -12.53 -3.83
CA HIS A 102 -9.84 -11.15 -3.35
C HIS A 102 -9.96 -10.11 -4.46
N ILE A 103 -9.62 -10.47 -5.71
CA ILE A 103 -9.71 -9.55 -6.86
C ILE A 103 -10.95 -9.85 -7.72
N PHE A 104 -11.15 -11.12 -8.08
CA PHE A 104 -12.27 -11.57 -8.88
C PHE A 104 -13.03 -12.71 -8.21
N GLU A 105 -14.34 -12.75 -8.44
CA GLU A 105 -15.22 -13.84 -8.07
C GLU A 105 -15.77 -14.49 -9.35
N ASN A 106 -15.83 -15.83 -9.36
CA ASN A 106 -16.36 -16.56 -10.51
C ASN A 106 -17.82 -16.18 -10.77
N SER A 107 -18.18 -15.99 -12.03
CA SER A 107 -19.56 -15.66 -12.42
C SER A 107 -20.13 -16.65 -13.43
N ASP A 108 -21.35 -17.13 -13.17
CA ASP A 108 -22.10 -17.96 -14.13
C ASP A 108 -22.69 -17.12 -15.29
N ARG A 109 -22.58 -15.79 -15.24
CA ARG A 109 -23.18 -14.86 -16.21
C ARG A 109 -22.19 -14.33 -17.25
N GLY A 110 -21.07 -15.02 -17.43
CA GLY A 110 -20.08 -14.73 -18.47
C GLY A 110 -18.73 -14.34 -17.89
N VAL A 111 -18.52 -13.03 -17.67
CA VAL A 111 -17.24 -12.53 -17.14
C VAL A 111 -17.29 -12.50 -15.62
N ASP A 112 -16.21 -12.95 -14.99
CA ASP A 112 -16.02 -12.90 -13.54
C ASP A 112 -16.31 -11.51 -12.97
N THR A 113 -16.90 -11.42 -11.79
CA THR A 113 -17.20 -10.14 -11.15
C THR A 113 -16.00 -9.66 -10.35
N TRP A 114 -15.90 -8.35 -10.13
CA TRP A 114 -14.97 -7.85 -9.11
C TRP A 114 -15.40 -8.40 -7.76
N ALA A 115 -14.44 -8.90 -6.99
CA ALA A 115 -14.72 -9.49 -5.71
C ALA A 115 -15.17 -8.43 -4.71
N ARG A 116 -16.01 -8.82 -3.75
CA ARG A 116 -16.48 -7.91 -2.70
C ARG A 116 -15.31 -7.29 -1.89
N PRO A 117 -14.24 -8.01 -1.52
CA PRO A 117 -13.09 -7.41 -0.85
C PRO A 117 -12.40 -6.34 -1.70
N PHE A 118 -12.28 -6.55 -3.01
CA PHE A 118 -11.73 -5.55 -3.92
C PHE A 118 -12.55 -4.27 -3.95
N GLU A 119 -13.87 -4.37 -4.17
CA GLU A 119 -14.72 -3.17 -4.21
C GLU A 119 -14.74 -2.43 -2.86
N LYS A 120 -14.69 -3.17 -1.74
CA LYS A 120 -14.60 -2.58 -0.40
C LYS A 120 -13.27 -1.83 -0.19
N GLY A 121 -12.12 -2.46 -0.49
CA GLY A 121 -10.82 -1.81 -0.35
C GLY A 121 -10.70 -0.60 -1.27
N PHE A 122 -11.18 -0.73 -2.51
CA PHE A 122 -11.22 0.36 -3.48
C PHE A 122 -12.10 1.52 -3.01
N SER A 123 -13.30 1.25 -2.48
CA SER A 123 -14.19 2.30 -1.98
C SER A 123 -13.59 3.05 -0.80
N GLN A 124 -12.88 2.37 0.11
CA GLN A 124 -12.18 3.03 1.22
C GLN A 124 -11.15 4.06 0.73
N VAL A 125 -10.37 3.71 -0.30
CA VAL A 125 -9.40 4.65 -0.87
C VAL A 125 -10.09 5.83 -1.55
N VAL A 126 -11.19 5.59 -2.27
CA VAL A 126 -12.02 6.67 -2.84
C VAL A 126 -12.56 7.59 -1.74
N ASP A 127 -13.04 7.04 -0.63
CA ASP A 127 -13.55 7.82 0.49
C ASP A 127 -12.46 8.69 1.14
N TRP A 128 -11.21 8.22 1.17
CA TRP A 128 -10.07 9.04 1.59
C TRP A 128 -9.92 10.27 0.70
N THR A 129 -10.09 10.15 -0.62
CA THR A 129 -9.95 11.31 -1.53
C THR A 129 -10.96 12.41 -1.21
N TRP A 130 -12.21 12.03 -0.90
CA TRP A 130 -13.23 12.96 -0.45
C TRP A 130 -12.84 13.62 0.88
N ALA A 131 -12.40 12.83 1.86
CA ALA A 131 -12.01 13.35 3.17
C ALA A 131 -10.83 14.32 3.05
N LEU A 132 -9.84 13.98 2.23
CA LEU A 132 -8.66 14.81 2.02
C LEU A 132 -9.05 16.17 1.42
N ASP A 133 -9.95 16.24 0.43
CA ASP A 133 -10.38 17.54 -0.12
C ASP A 133 -11.30 18.31 0.85
N HIS A 134 -12.23 17.62 1.51
CA HIS A 134 -13.20 18.24 2.40
C HIS A 134 -12.55 18.87 3.64
N TYR A 135 -11.59 18.19 4.27
CA TYR A 135 -10.99 18.61 5.53
C TYR A 135 -9.69 19.40 5.40
N ARG A 136 -9.15 19.60 4.18
CA ARG A 136 -7.80 20.19 3.99
C ARG A 136 -7.53 21.55 4.63
N LYS A 137 -8.58 22.32 4.92
CA LYS A 137 -8.49 23.65 5.53
C LYS A 137 -8.64 23.65 7.05
N THR A 138 -8.84 22.47 7.65
CA THR A 138 -8.97 22.35 9.10
C THR A 138 -7.59 22.26 9.75
N GLY A 139 -7.46 22.79 10.96
CA GLY A 139 -6.21 22.70 11.72
C GLY A 139 -5.78 21.25 11.95
N ASP A 140 -6.73 20.37 12.28
CA ASP A 140 -6.46 18.94 12.49
C ASP A 140 -5.86 18.28 11.25
N TYR A 141 -6.31 18.66 10.04
CA TYR A 141 -5.74 18.14 8.79
C TYR A 141 -4.29 18.58 8.61
N VAL A 142 -4.01 19.88 8.78
CA VAL A 142 -2.67 20.42 8.63
C VAL A 142 -1.73 19.82 9.68
N ASP A 143 -2.21 19.61 10.90
CA ASP A 143 -1.45 18.93 11.96
C ASP A 143 -1.13 17.47 11.60
N ALA A 144 -2.06 16.77 10.96
CA ALA A 144 -1.93 15.37 10.59
C ALA A 144 -1.02 15.16 9.36
N PHE A 145 -1.17 15.98 8.32
CA PHE A 145 -0.50 15.80 7.02
C PHE A 145 0.66 16.79 6.78
N GLY A 146 0.81 17.82 7.61
CA GLY A 146 1.89 18.81 7.56
C GLY A 146 1.59 20.08 6.75
N SER A 147 0.70 20.01 5.77
CA SER A 147 0.29 21.18 4.98
C SER A 147 -1.13 21.02 4.40
N GLU A 148 -1.65 22.06 3.77
CA GLU A 148 -2.98 22.04 3.11
C GLU A 148 -2.99 21.26 1.79
N ARG A 149 -1.81 21.03 1.19
CA ARG A 149 -1.67 20.39 -0.14
C ARG A 149 -0.49 19.41 -0.17
N PRO A 150 -0.50 18.38 0.68
CA PRO A 150 0.51 17.34 0.63
C PRO A 150 0.46 16.57 -0.69
N ASN A 151 1.59 15.99 -1.07
CA ASN A 151 1.66 15.05 -2.17
C ASN A 151 1.34 13.65 -1.62
N ILE A 152 0.10 13.21 -1.81
CA ILE A 152 -0.39 11.92 -1.30
C ILE A 152 -0.59 10.93 -2.45
N VAL A 153 -0.08 9.73 -2.27
CA VAL A 153 -0.39 8.55 -3.09
C VAL A 153 -1.11 7.52 -2.21
N GLY A 154 -2.17 6.91 -2.73
CA GLY A 154 -2.82 5.77 -2.10
C GLY A 154 -2.38 4.46 -2.76
N VAL A 155 -2.25 3.41 -1.97
CA VAL A 155 -1.92 2.06 -2.43
C VAL A 155 -2.94 1.10 -1.84
N LEU A 156 -3.56 0.30 -2.70
CA LEU A 156 -4.36 -0.86 -2.30
C LEU A 156 -3.57 -2.12 -2.62
N VAL A 157 -3.15 -2.83 -1.57
CA VAL A 157 -2.49 -4.13 -1.68
C VAL A 157 -3.51 -5.24 -1.47
N ILE A 158 -3.74 -6.07 -2.49
CA ILE A 158 -4.85 -7.03 -2.48
C ILE A 158 -4.58 -8.26 -3.35
N GLY A 159 -4.96 -9.42 -2.83
CA GLY A 159 -5.00 -10.67 -3.59
C GLY A 159 -3.62 -11.19 -4.03
N ARG A 160 -3.66 -12.29 -4.77
CA ARG A 160 -2.48 -12.95 -5.34
C ARG A 160 -2.49 -12.80 -6.86
N SER A 161 -1.34 -12.73 -7.50
CA SER A 161 -1.24 -12.65 -8.96
C SER A 161 -1.82 -13.88 -9.67
N THR A 162 -1.92 -15.01 -8.98
CA THR A 162 -2.64 -16.21 -9.45
C THR A 162 -4.13 -15.94 -9.71
N SER A 163 -4.74 -14.94 -9.06
CA SER A 163 -6.11 -14.49 -9.37
C SER A 163 -6.23 -13.88 -10.76
N LEU A 164 -5.12 -13.47 -11.38
CA LEU A 164 -5.03 -12.84 -12.70
C LEU A 164 -4.63 -13.85 -13.80
N SER A 165 -4.82 -15.15 -13.55
CA SER A 165 -4.38 -16.26 -14.41
C SER A 165 -4.99 -16.28 -15.81
N THR A 166 -6.12 -15.61 -16.04
CA THR A 166 -6.74 -15.52 -17.38
C THR A 166 -6.42 -14.18 -18.05
N THR A 167 -6.28 -14.18 -19.38
CA THR A 167 -6.05 -12.95 -20.16
C THR A 167 -7.13 -11.89 -19.88
N VAL A 168 -8.39 -12.30 -19.72
CA VAL A 168 -9.51 -11.39 -19.44
C VAL A 168 -9.39 -10.76 -18.04
N ARG A 169 -9.03 -11.53 -17.01
CA ARG A 169 -8.82 -10.99 -15.65
C ARG A 169 -7.63 -10.04 -15.62
N LYS A 170 -6.52 -10.42 -16.27
CA LYS A 170 -5.33 -9.56 -16.37
C LYS A 170 -5.63 -8.24 -17.10
N ASP A 171 -6.32 -8.30 -18.23
CA ASP A 171 -6.72 -7.11 -18.99
C ASP A 171 -7.61 -6.18 -18.15
N ARG A 172 -8.61 -6.73 -17.46
CA ARG A 172 -9.50 -5.94 -16.60
C ARG A 172 -8.78 -5.34 -15.39
N TRP A 173 -7.85 -6.08 -14.80
CA TRP A 173 -6.97 -5.57 -13.73
C TRP A 173 -6.15 -4.38 -14.21
N GLU A 174 -5.46 -4.51 -15.35
CA GLU A 174 -4.68 -3.43 -15.93
C GLU A 174 -5.56 -2.24 -16.34
N TRP A 175 -6.75 -2.49 -16.88
CA TRP A 175 -7.69 -1.41 -17.17
C TRP A 175 -8.11 -0.68 -15.89
N ARG A 176 -8.48 -1.40 -14.83
CA ARG A 176 -8.91 -0.81 -13.55
C ARG A 176 -7.78 -0.01 -12.91
N ARG A 177 -6.56 -0.55 -12.91
CA ARG A 177 -5.32 0.10 -12.41
C ARG A 177 -4.98 1.38 -13.17
N ASN A 178 -5.02 1.36 -14.50
CA ASN A 178 -4.45 2.44 -15.31
C ASN A 178 -5.48 3.48 -15.78
N LYS A 179 -6.78 3.13 -15.82
CA LYS A 179 -7.82 3.99 -16.40
C LYS A 179 -8.77 4.57 -15.38
N VAL A 180 -9.02 3.90 -14.26
CA VAL A 180 -9.91 4.43 -13.22
C VAL A 180 -9.12 5.34 -12.29
N LYS A 181 -9.61 6.57 -12.13
CA LYS A 181 -9.00 7.59 -11.26
C LYS A 181 -10.07 8.16 -10.33
N ALA A 182 -9.66 8.45 -9.10
CA ALA A 182 -10.47 9.19 -8.14
C ALA A 182 -9.88 10.61 -8.02
N ASP A 183 -10.48 11.56 -8.75
CA ASP A 183 -9.99 12.94 -8.85
C ASP A 183 -8.50 13.03 -9.27
N SER A 184 -7.71 13.85 -8.57
CA SER A 184 -6.27 14.06 -8.74
C SER A 184 -5.43 13.13 -7.87
N PHE A 185 -6.09 12.26 -7.09
CA PHE A 185 -5.44 11.31 -6.20
C PHE A 185 -4.93 10.11 -6.99
N THR A 186 -3.63 9.83 -6.85
CA THR A 186 -3.03 8.66 -7.48
C THR A 186 -3.29 7.43 -6.61
N LEU A 187 -4.07 6.48 -7.15
CA LEU A 187 -4.30 5.17 -6.53
C LEU A 187 -3.52 4.10 -7.29
N THR A 188 -2.64 3.40 -6.58
CA THR A 188 -1.88 2.27 -7.10
C THR A 188 -2.51 0.97 -6.61
N LEU A 189 -2.88 0.08 -7.53
CA LEU A 189 -3.40 -1.25 -7.22
C LEU A 189 -2.26 -2.27 -7.38
N VAL A 190 -2.01 -3.08 -6.34
CA VAL A 190 -0.86 -4.00 -6.31
C VAL A 190 -1.29 -5.33 -5.69
N THR A 191 -0.85 -6.46 -6.24
CA THR A 191 -1.01 -7.77 -5.59
C THR A 191 0.11 -8.03 -4.58
N PHE A 192 -0.09 -8.94 -3.63
CA PHE A 192 0.99 -9.28 -2.70
C PHE A 192 2.23 -9.86 -3.40
N ASP A 193 2.07 -10.53 -4.54
CA ASP A 193 3.19 -11.03 -5.34
C ASP A 193 3.95 -9.90 -6.03
N GLU A 194 3.24 -8.93 -6.60
CA GLU A 194 3.86 -7.74 -7.19
C GLU A 194 4.58 -6.91 -6.11
N LEU A 195 3.96 -6.76 -4.94
CA LEU A 195 4.59 -6.08 -3.81
C LEU A 195 5.91 -6.74 -3.39
N TYR A 196 5.93 -8.07 -3.32
CA TYR A 196 7.15 -8.83 -3.06
C TYR A 196 8.21 -8.58 -4.15
N GLN A 197 7.82 -8.65 -5.43
CA GLN A 197 8.73 -8.43 -6.56
C GLN A 197 9.31 -7.01 -6.55
N ASP A 198 8.51 -6.00 -6.21
CA ASP A 198 8.95 -4.61 -6.09
C ASP A 198 9.99 -4.45 -4.98
N PHE A 199 9.76 -5.08 -3.82
CA PHE A 199 10.73 -5.08 -2.73
C PHE A 199 12.03 -5.80 -3.09
N GLU A 200 11.93 -7.00 -3.67
CA GLU A 200 13.08 -7.80 -4.10
C GLU A 200 13.92 -7.06 -5.15
N THR A 201 13.25 -6.48 -6.15
CA THR A 201 13.90 -5.71 -7.21
C THR A 201 14.63 -4.49 -6.64
N TRP A 202 13.98 -3.75 -5.74
CA TRP A 202 14.60 -2.57 -5.13
C TRP A 202 15.84 -2.94 -4.33
N ILE A 203 15.76 -3.98 -3.49
CA ILE A 203 16.91 -4.47 -2.71
C ILE A 203 18.03 -4.87 -3.66
N GLY A 204 17.73 -5.62 -4.72
CA GLY A 204 18.70 -6.03 -5.73
C GLY A 204 19.45 -4.83 -6.34
N LEU A 205 18.72 -3.81 -6.79
CA LEU A 205 19.29 -2.59 -7.35
C LEU A 205 20.20 -1.86 -6.34
N ARG A 206 19.77 -1.73 -5.08
CA ARG A 206 20.57 -1.06 -4.04
C ARG A 206 21.86 -1.79 -3.70
N LYS A 207 21.87 -3.12 -3.78
CA LYS A 207 23.09 -3.91 -3.60
C LYS A 207 24.07 -3.68 -4.75
N MET A 208 23.57 -3.58 -5.98
CA MET A 208 24.40 -3.28 -7.15
C MET A 208 25.03 -1.89 -7.03
N ASP A 209 24.26 -0.86 -6.64
CA ASP A 209 24.76 0.50 -6.42
C ASP A 209 25.90 0.55 -5.38
N ARG A 210 25.82 -0.28 -4.33
CA ARG A 210 26.86 -0.36 -3.28
C ARG A 210 28.09 -1.16 -3.72
N ALA A 211 27.97 -1.99 -4.74
CA ALA A 211 29.05 -2.84 -5.25
C ALA A 211 29.88 -2.16 -6.35
N VAL A 212 29.42 -1.02 -6.89
CA VAL A 212 30.20 -0.19 -7.81
C VAL A 212 31.11 0.75 -7.00
N PRO A 213 32.46 0.65 -7.15
CA PRO A 213 33.42 1.48 -6.40
C PRO A 213 33.31 2.98 -6.67
#